data_AF-A0A5D4NWB8-F1
#
_entry.id   AF-A0A5D4NWB8-F1
#
_cell.length_a   1.000
_cell.length_b   1.000
_cell.length_c   1.000
_cell.angle_alpha   90.00
_cell.angle_beta   90.00
_cell.angle_gamma   90.00
#
_symmetry.space_group_name_H-M   'P 1'
#
loop_
_entity.id
_entity.type
_entity.pdbx_description
1 polymer ?
#
loop_
_entity_poly.entity_id
_entity_poly.type
_entity_poly.pdbx_seq_one_letter_code
_entity_poly.pdbx_strand_id
1 'polypeptide(L)'
;MDISIGMYLMMTASHLIQVSLVMAIFSSIYIKNKRNGYISLAVIAFLYSVQLHRGFTVAPIVGITFLIIMIGMGIVSFLVIRRKKNAQLGN
;
A
#
# COMPACT_ATOMS: atom_id res chain seq x y z
N MET A 1 15.32 15.48 -18.88
CA MET A 1 16.08 14.27 -18.49
C MET A 1 15.35 13.08 -19.06
N ASP A 2 15.92 12.39 -20.04
CA ASP A 2 15.37 11.13 -20.54
C ASP A 2 15.39 10.09 -19.42
N ILE A 3 14.24 9.84 -18.82
CA ILE A 3 14.10 8.82 -17.79
C ILE A 3 14.16 7.46 -18.50
N SER A 4 15.27 6.74 -18.30
CA SER A 4 15.47 5.44 -18.92
C SER A 4 14.47 4.40 -18.38
N ILE A 5 14.14 3.41 -19.20
CA ILE A 5 13.23 2.31 -18.82
C ILE A 5 13.70 1.60 -17.53
N GLY A 6 15.02 1.51 -17.34
CA GLY A 6 15.63 0.90 -16.14
C GLY A 6 15.36 1.68 -14.86
N MET A 7 15.29 3.01 -14.95
CA MET A 7 14.97 3.86 -13.80
C MET A 7 13.52 3.67 -13.34
N TYR A 8 12.58 3.53 -14.29
CA TYR A 8 11.19 3.19 -13.99
C TYR A 8 11.04 1.81 -13.33
N LEU A 9 11.79 0.81 -13.82
CA LEU A 9 11.79 -0.54 -13.23
C LEU A 9 12.32 -0.54 -11.80
N MET A 10 13.45 0.12 -11.54
CA MET A 10 14.01 0.25 -10.18
C MET A 10 13.06 1.00 -9.24
N MET A 11 12.45 2.08 -9.72
CA MET A 11 11.48 2.85 -8.93
C MET A 11 10.26 2.00 -8.60
N THR A 12 9.75 1.20 -9.54
CA THR A 12 8.62 0.30 -9.31
C THR A 12 8.99 -0.82 -8.32
N ALA A 13 10.17 -1.42 -8.45
CA ALA A 13 10.64 -2.48 -7.55
C ALA A 13 10.82 -1.99 -6.10
N SER A 14 11.41 -0.81 -5.92
CA SER A 14 11.56 -0.20 -4.59
C SER A 14 10.19 0.06 -3.93
N HIS A 15 9.21 0.51 -4.70
CA HIS A 15 7.84 0.72 -4.22
C HIS A 15 7.16 -0.59 -3.82
N LEU A 16 7.33 -1.66 -4.60
CA LEU A 16 6.82 -2.99 -4.25
C LEU A 16 7.37 -3.50 -2.91
N ILE A 17 8.67 -3.32 -2.66
CA ILE A 17 9.29 -3.67 -1.38
C ILE A 17 8.69 -2.84 -0.25
N GLN A 18 8.57 -1.53 -0.45
CA GLN A 18 8.02 -0.62 0.55
C GLN A 18 6.56 -0.96 0.91
N VAL A 19 5.71 -1.18 -0.10
CA VAL A 19 4.31 -1.59 0.07
C VAL A 19 4.21 -2.89 0.87
N SER A 20 5.08 -3.86 0.58
CA SER A 20 5.09 -5.15 1.26
C SER A 20 5.43 -5.01 2.75
N LEU A 21 6.43 -4.18 3.06
CA LEU A 21 6.82 -3.85 4.44
C LEU A 21 5.70 -3.13 5.18
N VAL A 22 5.10 -2.13 4.56
CA VAL A 22 3.96 -1.38 5.11
C VAL A 22 2.79 -2.32 5.43
N MET A 23 2.47 -3.26 4.53
CA MET A 23 1.42 -4.24 4.78
C MET A 23 1.76 -5.23 5.89
N ALA A 24 3.01 -5.65 6.01
CA ALA A 24 3.46 -6.50 7.11
C ALA A 24 3.29 -5.78 8.47
N ILE A 25 3.67 -4.49 8.53
CA ILE A 25 3.49 -3.64 9.71
C ILE A 25 2.00 -3.47 10.03
N PHE A 26 1.18 -3.11 9.04
CA PHE A 26 -0.26 -2.99 9.20
C PHE A 26 -0.88 -4.27 9.76
N SER A 27 -0.55 -5.43 9.18
CA SER A 27 -1.05 -6.73 9.62
C SER A 27 -0.69 -7.01 11.08
N SER A 28 0.56 -6.74 11.47
CA SER A 28 1.03 -6.90 12.86
C SER A 28 0.29 -6.00 13.85
N ILE A 29 0.13 -4.71 13.51
CA ILE A 29 -0.60 -3.75 14.34
C ILE A 29 -2.07 -4.12 14.46
N TYR A 30 -2.71 -4.50 13.35
CA TYR A 30 -4.12 -4.89 13.32
C TYR A 30 -4.39 -6.14 14.16
N ILE A 31 -3.48 -7.13 14.14
CA ILE A 31 -3.56 -8.33 14.99
C ILE A 31 -3.50 -7.95 16.48
N LYS A 32 -2.58 -7.05 16.86
CA LYS A 32 -2.43 -6.65 18.26
C LYS A 32 -3.60 -5.81 18.76
N ASN A 33 -4.10 -4.87 17.95
CA ASN A 33 -5.23 -4.03 18.30
C ASN A 33 -5.97 -3.56 17.03
N LYS A 34 -7.23 -4.01 16.87
CA LYS A 34 -8.09 -3.66 15.74
C LYS A 34 -8.24 -2.15 15.56
N ARG A 35 -8.44 -1.39 16.66
CA ARG A 35 -8.61 0.07 16.63
C ARG A 35 -7.36 0.76 16.08
N ASN A 36 -6.18 0.34 16.53
CA ASN A 36 -4.91 0.89 16.05
C ASN A 36 -4.61 0.47 14.61
N GLY A 37 -5.08 -0.71 14.18
CA GLY A 37 -4.99 -1.14 12.80
C GLY A 37 -5.79 -0.24 11.84
N TYR A 38 -7.02 0.16 12.21
CA TYR A 38 -7.77 1.12 11.38
C TYR A 38 -7.09 2.50 11.31
N ILE A 39 -6.49 2.95 12.42
CA ILE A 39 -5.72 4.21 12.45
C ILE A 39 -4.49 4.11 11.55
N SER A 40 -3.74 3.01 11.61
CA SER A 40 -2.57 2.82 10.74
C SER A 40 -2.98 2.73 9.27
N LEU A 41 -4.08 2.05 8.94
CA LEU A 41 -4.63 2.02 7.58
C LEU A 41 -4.96 3.43 7.07
N ALA A 42 -5.59 4.27 7.90
CA ALA A 42 -5.92 5.65 7.55
C ALA A 42 -4.66 6.50 7.30
N VAL A 43 -3.63 6.35 8.14
CA VAL A 43 -2.34 7.03 7.95
C VAL A 43 -1.64 6.56 6.67
N ILE A 44 -1.63 5.26 6.40
CA ILE A 44 -1.05 4.69 5.18
C ILE A 44 -1.79 5.24 3.94
N ALA A 45 -3.12 5.21 3.95
CA ALA A 45 -3.93 5.75 2.86
C ALA A 45 -3.66 7.24 2.61
N PHE A 46 -3.52 8.03 3.68
CA PHE A 46 -3.17 9.44 3.57
C PHE A 46 -1.79 9.66 2.95
N LEU A 47 -0.77 8.94 3.43
CA LEU A 47 0.60 9.04 2.91
C LEU A 47 0.67 8.64 1.43
N TYR A 48 -0.01 7.56 1.03
CA TYR A 48 -0.07 7.15 -0.37
C TYR A 48 -0.86 8.12 -1.25
N SER A 49 -1.86 8.81 -0.71
CA SER A 49 -2.58 9.86 -1.44
C SER A 49 -1.67 11.04 -1.78
N VAL A 50 -0.79 11.44 -0.84
CA VAL A 50 0.24 12.45 -1.09
C VAL A 50 1.24 11.98 -2.14
N GLN A 51 1.70 10.72 -2.05
CA GLN A 51 2.59 10.15 -3.07
C GLN A 51 1.94 10.09 -4.45
N LEU A 52 0.65 9.74 -4.53
CA LEU A 52 -0.09 9.69 -5.77
C LEU A 52 -0.15 11.08 -6.44
N HIS A 53 -0.47 12.12 -5.66
CA HIS A 53 -0.48 13.49 -6.16
C HIS A 53 0.89 13.90 -6.70
N ARG A 54 1.97 13.62 -5.94
CA ARG A 54 3.34 13.87 -6.40
C ARG A 54 3.69 13.05 -7.65
N GLY A 55 3.27 11.80 -7.72
CA GLY A 55 3.50 10.91 -8.86
C GLY A 55 2.91 11.48 -10.15
N PHE A 56 1.67 11.96 -10.11
CA PHE A 56 1.02 12.62 -11.25
C PHE A 56 1.69 13.93 -11.65
N THR A 57 2.25 14.68 -10.69
CA THR A 57 3.00 15.91 -11.02
C THR A 57 4.36 15.64 -11.68
N VAL A 58 5.00 14.50 -11.39
CA VAL A 58 6.29 14.13 -11.99
C VAL A 58 6.10 13.57 -13.39
N ALA A 59 5.24 12.56 -13.54
CA ALA A 59 4.90 11.99 -14.84
C ALA A 59 3.58 11.18 -14.75
N PRO A 60 2.73 11.22 -15.79
CA PRO A 60 1.47 10.48 -15.80
C PRO A 60 1.65 8.96 -15.58
N ILE A 61 2.70 8.39 -16.17
CA ILE A 61 3.05 6.95 -16.05
C ILE A 61 3.30 6.59 -14.58
N VAL A 62 4.06 7.41 -13.85
CA VAL A 62 4.36 7.21 -12.43
C VAL A 62 3.07 7.28 -11.60
N GLY A 63 2.23 8.28 -11.86
CA GLY A 63 0.92 8.42 -11.21
C GLY A 63 0.03 7.19 -11.40
N ILE A 64 -0.05 6.65 -12.62
CA ILE A 64 -0.82 5.42 -12.92
C ILE A 64 -0.28 4.22 -12.16
N THR A 65 1.05 4.04 -12.10
CA THR A 65 1.68 2.96 -11.32
C THR A 65 1.31 3.04 -9.84
N PHE A 66 1.38 4.24 -9.26
CA PHE A 66 0.95 4.46 -7.87
C PHE A 66 -0.53 4.19 -7.65
N LEU A 67 -1.38 4.53 -8.61
CA LEU A 67 -2.82 4.29 -8.54
C LEU A 67 -3.12 2.79 -8.50
N ILE A 68 -2.46 2.00 -9.34
CA ILE A 68 -2.57 0.54 -9.36
C ILE A 68 -2.12 -0.05 -8.02
N ILE A 69 -0.98 0.42 -7.49
CA ILE A 69 -0.46 -0.01 -6.18
C ILE A 69 -1.46 0.30 -5.05
N MET A 70 -2.06 1.50 -5.06
CA MET A 70 -3.01 1.92 -4.04
C MET A 70 -4.27 1.04 -4.04
N ILE A 71 -4.83 0.74 -5.24
CA ILE A 71 -5.95 -0.18 -5.38
C ILE A 71 -5.58 -1.57 -4.88
N GLY A 72 -4.41 -2.08 -5.30
CA GLY A 72 -3.89 -3.38 -4.86
C GLY A 72 -3.76 -3.49 -3.34
N MET A 73 -3.21 -2.45 -2.69
CA MET A 73 -3.14 -2.38 -1.22
C MET A 73 -4.51 -2.41 -0.56
N GLY A 74 -5.50 -1.70 -1.11
CA GLY A 74 -6.86 -1.71 -0.59
C GLY A 74 -7.45 -3.13 -0.61
N ILE A 75 -7.29 -3.84 -1.73
CA ILE A 75 -7.74 -5.22 -1.88
C ILE A 75 -7.01 -6.15 -0.91
N VAL A 76 -5.68 -6.07 -0.83
CA VAL A 76 -4.88 -6.92 0.07
C VAL A 76 -5.24 -6.65 1.53
N SER A 77 -5.40 -5.38 1.92
CA SER A 77 -5.84 -5.00 3.27
C SER A 77 -7.20 -5.58 3.61
N PHE A 78 -8.16 -5.50 2.68
CA PHE A 78 -9.48 -6.11 2.83
C PHE A 78 -9.39 -7.63 2.99
N LEU A 79 -8.58 -8.31 2.17
CA LEU A 79 -8.37 -9.75 2.27
C LEU A 79 -7.73 -10.15 3.61
N VAL A 80 -6.76 -9.38 4.11
CA VAL A 80 -6.14 -9.61 5.42
C VAL A 80 -7.18 -9.48 6.53
N ILE A 81 -7.98 -8.42 6.52
CA ILE A 81 -9.06 -8.20 7.49
C ILE A 81 -10.09 -9.34 7.43
N ARG A 82 -10.54 -9.72 6.23
CA ARG A 82 -11.56 -10.76 6.01
C ARG A 82 -11.07 -12.14 6.46
N ARG A 83 -9.86 -12.56 6.05
CA ARG A 83 -9.27 -13.85 6.46
C ARG A 83 -9.13 -13.93 7.99
N LYS A 84 -8.73 -12.84 8.63
CA LYS A 84 -8.55 -12.81 10.09
C LYS A 84 -9.89 -12.79 10.85
N LYS A 85 -10.92 -12.11 10.34
CA LYS A 85 -12.27 -12.16 10.92
C LYS A 85 -12.83 -13.59 10.90
N ASN A 86 -12.64 -14.30 9.79
CA ASN A 86 -13.08 -15.69 9.67
C ASN A 86 -12.28 -16.63 10.59
N ALA A 87 -10.98 -16.41 10.77
CA ALA A 87 -10.15 -17.18 11.69
C ALA A 87 -10.53 -17.00 13.17
N GLN A 88 -11.15 -15.87 13.56
CA GLN A 88 -11.62 -15.64 14.93
C GLN A 88 -13.03 -16.21 15.20
N LEU A 89 -13.79 -16.57 14.17
CA LEU A 89 -15.14 -17.13 14.28
C LEU A 89 -15.17 -18.66 14.18
N GLY A 90 -14.02 -19.30 13.91
CA GLY A 90 -13.87 -20.75 13.81
C GLY A 90 -13.29 -21.43 15.05
N ASN A 91 -13.16 -20.68 16.16
CA ASN A 91 -12.87 -21.21 17.51
C ASN A 91 -14.11 -21.00 18.39
#